data_AF-A0A956CY76-F1
#
_entry.id   AF-A0A956CY76-F1
#
_cell.length_a   1.000
_cell.length_b   1.000
_cell.length_c   1.000
_cell.angle_alpha   90.00
_cell.angle_beta   90.00
_cell.angle_gamma   90.00
#
_symmetry.space_group_name_H-M   'P 1'
#
loop_
_entity.id
_entity.type
_entity.pdbx_description
1 polymer ?
#
loop_
_entity_poly.entity_id
_entity_poly.type
_entity_poly.pdbx_seq_one_letter_code
_entity_poly.pdbx_strand_id
1 'polypeptide(L)'
;MSDDEQTPGTGASTGEGGITGTIAQIAGGAATGLGTAAESIGGEEGEALETAGDVVGGVADVVRAAEAARNLGEAIEADSEGRIASATGDLIGGVVGATGAGIDAIAGVVPEEARGALNTAADIARGVAGAARSTQQVVSAIEHAIDAAEGPQLVFRTRADLGSHPLRARGAHGRRALSGLYEFSIHVEYGEDGGLDDDVLDDLLTHSAQLGLNRDTLGAGEVYGALSRIDMRGMTGPRPTHYDLTLVPKLWRLTLTRRTRVYQDMSHLEVVLEVLRQHGFDSGTHVFDHTEETYPTREYTVQYDETDFDFISRLLAHHGIHYHFNQDPGTEAIVLADRNAAFEPVAEHERLHFHPHEFPADDNEPRVWNLRRRRAARSRGVVLRDYNWRTPHHPLRAAEEADERSGYGFLDEFGAHFRDDAEGATLATIRAEALRVERETFTGITSLRGVQPGAWFELEGHPNPDFNQRYLVIGTSEDMDDGHHYTCEFTAIPFEVTYRPPRTVPWPRIEGLINGIVDGDGDNRSTATPIDDQGRYRVVIPYDEAAAAGGRASRWVRRAQASAGAGYGMHLPLHIGTEV
;
A
#
# COMPACT_ATOMS: atom_id res chain seq x y z
N MET A 1 -40.16 -13.57 -81.91
CA MET A 1 -39.27 -14.52 -82.61
C MET A 1 -38.00 -13.73 -82.89
N SER A 2 -36.91 -13.92 -82.17
CA SER A 2 -36.38 -15.15 -81.61
C SER A 2 -35.58 -14.86 -80.35
N ASP A 3 -35.90 -15.61 -79.31
CA ASP A 3 -35.05 -15.90 -78.16
C ASP A 3 -33.76 -16.59 -78.62
N ASP A 4 -32.63 -16.28 -77.97
CA ASP A 4 -31.43 -17.13 -77.97
C ASP A 4 -30.64 -16.96 -76.65
N GLU A 5 -30.87 -17.93 -75.75
CA GLU A 5 -29.92 -18.74 -74.98
C GLU A 5 -28.56 -18.17 -74.47
N GLN A 6 -28.34 -18.20 -73.14
CA GLN A 6 -27.47 -19.14 -72.37
C GLN A 6 -26.90 -18.60 -71.02
N THR A 7 -27.50 -19.06 -69.90
CA THR A 7 -26.90 -19.62 -68.63
C THR A 7 -25.83 -18.84 -67.80
N PRO A 8 -25.44 -19.24 -66.56
CA PRO A 8 -25.84 -18.57 -65.32
C PRO A 8 -24.66 -17.91 -64.55
N GLY A 9 -24.91 -16.75 -63.94
CA GLY A 9 -23.93 -16.06 -63.08
C GLY A 9 -24.30 -16.15 -61.60
N THR A 10 -23.47 -16.86 -60.84
CA THR A 10 -23.41 -16.93 -59.38
C THR A 10 -23.40 -15.55 -58.70
N GLY A 11 -24.29 -15.37 -57.73
CA GLY A 11 -24.24 -14.28 -56.75
C GLY A 11 -24.79 -14.80 -55.42
N ALA A 12 -23.93 -15.42 -54.62
CA ALA A 12 -24.25 -15.80 -53.26
C ALA A 12 -24.36 -14.53 -52.39
N SER A 13 -25.54 -14.28 -51.83
CA SER A 13 -25.69 -13.41 -50.66
C SER A 13 -25.47 -14.25 -49.41
N THR A 14 -24.26 -14.24 -48.86
CA THR A 14 -24.01 -14.73 -47.50
C THR A 14 -24.47 -13.67 -46.52
N GLY A 15 -25.54 -13.98 -45.78
CA GLY A 15 -26.05 -13.15 -44.69
C GLY A 15 -25.12 -13.15 -43.49
N GLU A 16 -24.90 -11.97 -42.93
CA GLU A 16 -24.22 -11.76 -41.65
C GLU A 16 -25.15 -12.19 -40.50
N GLY A 17 -25.13 -13.48 -40.16
CA GLY A 17 -25.54 -13.98 -38.85
C GLY A 17 -24.31 -14.16 -37.99
N GLY A 18 -24.09 -13.27 -37.02
CA GLY A 18 -22.90 -13.31 -36.16
C GLY A 18 -22.79 -14.58 -35.31
N ILE A 19 -21.58 -14.82 -34.80
CA ILE A 19 -21.23 -15.95 -33.90
C ILE A 19 -22.19 -16.04 -32.70
N THR A 20 -22.66 -14.90 -32.20
CA THR A 20 -23.58 -14.77 -31.05
C THR A 20 -24.97 -15.38 -31.30
N GLY A 21 -25.58 -15.13 -32.46
CA GLY A 21 -26.86 -15.74 -32.84
C GLY A 21 -26.76 -17.26 -32.99
N THR A 22 -25.61 -17.74 -33.46
CA THR A 22 -25.31 -19.18 -33.53
C THR A 22 -25.26 -19.81 -32.14
N ILE A 23 -24.68 -19.12 -31.15
CA ILE A 23 -24.59 -19.60 -29.76
C ILE A 23 -25.97 -19.65 -29.10
N ALA A 24 -26.82 -18.63 -29.29
CA ALA A 24 -28.19 -18.63 -28.75
C ALA A 24 -29.04 -19.78 -29.31
N GLN A 25 -28.87 -20.09 -30.59
CA GLN A 25 -29.58 -21.19 -31.26
C GLN A 25 -29.10 -22.57 -30.75
N ILE A 26 -27.80 -22.72 -30.51
CA ILE A 26 -27.22 -23.95 -29.93
C ILE A 26 -27.67 -24.12 -28.48
N ALA A 27 -27.65 -23.07 -27.67
CA ALA A 27 -28.10 -23.11 -26.27
C ALA A 27 -29.60 -23.44 -26.15
N GLY A 28 -30.45 -22.83 -26.99
CA GLY A 28 -31.88 -23.17 -27.04
C GLY A 28 -32.14 -24.61 -27.46
N GLY A 29 -31.35 -25.14 -28.40
CA GLY A 29 -31.40 -26.55 -28.79
C GLY A 29 -30.99 -27.50 -27.66
N ALA A 30 -29.94 -27.15 -26.92
CA ALA A 30 -29.46 -27.92 -25.77
C ALA A 30 -30.46 -27.94 -24.60
N ALA A 31 -31.09 -26.80 -24.27
CA ALA A 31 -32.13 -26.71 -23.24
C ALA A 31 -33.34 -27.60 -23.59
N THR A 32 -33.78 -27.55 -24.85
CA THR A 32 -34.89 -28.37 -25.35
C THR A 32 -34.56 -29.87 -25.26
N GLY A 33 -33.31 -30.24 -25.59
CA GLY A 33 -32.81 -31.62 -25.47
C GLY A 33 -32.73 -32.11 -24.01
N LEU A 34 -32.34 -31.24 -23.08
CA LEU A 34 -32.29 -31.56 -21.65
C LEU A 34 -33.69 -31.73 -21.04
N GLY A 35 -34.65 -30.88 -21.43
CA GLY A 35 -36.04 -31.01 -21.00
C GLY A 35 -36.69 -32.31 -21.51
N THR A 36 -36.43 -32.68 -22.76
CA THR A 36 -36.91 -33.97 -23.30
C THR A 36 -36.24 -35.18 -22.66
N ALA A 37 -34.97 -35.07 -22.25
CA ALA A 37 -34.28 -36.12 -21.49
C ALA A 37 -34.84 -36.26 -20.06
N ALA A 38 -35.13 -35.13 -19.40
CA ALA A 38 -35.72 -35.07 -18.06
C ALA A 38 -37.07 -35.78 -18.00
N GLU A 39 -37.94 -35.55 -19.00
CA GLU A 39 -39.25 -36.22 -19.12
C GLU A 39 -39.14 -37.75 -19.27
N SER A 40 -38.02 -38.26 -19.81
CA SER A 40 -37.82 -39.71 -20.03
C SER A 40 -37.22 -40.44 -18.83
N ILE A 41 -36.44 -39.75 -18.00
CA ILE A 41 -35.65 -40.34 -16.90
C ILE A 41 -36.45 -40.32 -15.58
N GLY A 42 -37.15 -39.22 -15.27
CA GLY A 42 -37.98 -39.06 -14.07
C GLY A 42 -37.22 -39.14 -12.72
N GLY A 43 -37.89 -38.81 -11.63
CA GLY A 43 -37.29 -38.81 -10.27
C GLY A 43 -36.31 -37.64 -10.02
N GLU A 44 -35.46 -37.75 -8.99
CA GLU A 44 -34.47 -36.70 -8.63
C GLU A 44 -33.48 -36.40 -9.78
N GLU A 45 -33.16 -37.39 -10.62
CA GLU A 45 -32.30 -37.21 -11.80
C GLU A 45 -33.01 -36.44 -12.92
N GLY A 46 -34.33 -36.61 -13.05
CA GLY A 46 -35.18 -35.82 -13.96
C GLY A 46 -35.28 -34.35 -13.52
N GLU A 47 -35.50 -34.09 -12.23
CA GLU A 47 -35.54 -32.71 -11.69
C GLU A 47 -34.20 -31.97 -11.84
N ALA A 48 -33.08 -32.69 -11.71
CA ALA A 48 -31.76 -32.12 -11.94
C ALA A 48 -31.52 -31.75 -13.42
N LEU A 49 -32.03 -32.55 -14.36
CA LEU A 49 -31.96 -32.28 -15.80
C LEU A 49 -32.90 -31.15 -16.23
N GLU A 50 -34.06 -31.03 -15.60
CA GLU A 50 -34.99 -29.91 -15.80
C GLU A 50 -34.36 -28.60 -15.31
N THR A 51 -33.77 -28.61 -14.11
CA THR A 51 -33.03 -27.46 -13.56
C THR A 51 -31.84 -27.07 -14.46
N ALA A 52 -31.12 -28.06 -15.00
CA ALA A 52 -30.04 -27.80 -15.97
C ALA A 52 -30.57 -27.23 -17.29
N GLY A 53 -31.74 -27.69 -17.77
CA GLY A 53 -32.44 -27.16 -18.93
C GLY A 53 -32.83 -25.70 -18.74
N ASP A 54 -33.36 -25.33 -17.58
CA ASP A 54 -33.75 -23.96 -17.23
C ASP A 54 -32.53 -23.02 -17.17
N VAL A 55 -31.42 -23.48 -16.59
CA VAL A 55 -30.16 -22.72 -16.55
C VAL A 55 -29.61 -22.49 -17.96
N VAL A 56 -29.63 -23.51 -18.83
CA VAL A 56 -29.18 -23.39 -20.23
C VAL A 56 -30.15 -22.52 -21.06
N GLY A 57 -31.44 -22.59 -20.79
CA GLY A 57 -32.46 -21.70 -21.36
C GLY A 57 -32.21 -20.23 -20.99
N GLY A 58 -31.90 -19.97 -19.72
CA GLY A 58 -31.50 -18.66 -19.22
C GLY A 58 -30.26 -18.10 -19.93
N VAL A 59 -29.28 -18.95 -20.31
CA VAL A 59 -28.13 -18.52 -21.11
C VAL A 59 -28.55 -18.06 -22.52
N ALA A 60 -29.51 -18.73 -23.15
CA ALA A 60 -30.03 -18.30 -24.46
C ALA A 60 -30.78 -16.96 -24.37
N ASP A 61 -31.47 -16.70 -23.26
CA ASP A 61 -32.12 -15.43 -22.98
C ASP A 61 -31.11 -14.31 -22.70
N VAL A 62 -30.03 -14.60 -21.97
CA VAL A 62 -28.93 -13.66 -21.71
C VAL A 62 -28.16 -13.31 -22.99
N VAL A 63 -27.91 -14.28 -23.87
CA VAL A 63 -27.27 -14.02 -25.16
C VAL A 63 -28.17 -13.16 -26.07
N ARG A 64 -29.49 -13.41 -26.06
CA ARG A 64 -30.46 -12.55 -26.75
C ARG A 64 -30.56 -11.16 -26.13
N ALA A 65 -30.44 -11.04 -24.81
CA ALA A 65 -30.40 -9.76 -24.10
C ALA A 65 -29.10 -8.98 -24.40
N ALA A 66 -27.96 -9.66 -24.52
CA ALA A 66 -26.69 -9.06 -24.91
C ALA A 66 -26.70 -8.59 -26.38
N GLU A 67 -27.35 -9.34 -27.27
CA GLU A 67 -27.53 -8.94 -28.67
C GLU A 67 -28.52 -7.77 -28.80
N ALA A 68 -29.58 -7.76 -27.97
CA ALA A 68 -30.48 -6.62 -27.82
C ALA A 68 -29.77 -5.39 -27.24
N ALA A 69 -28.88 -5.55 -26.26
CA ALA A 69 -28.05 -4.48 -25.69
C ALA A 69 -27.00 -3.96 -26.68
N ARG A 70 -26.45 -4.83 -27.55
CA ARG A 70 -25.55 -4.43 -28.64
C ARG A 70 -26.29 -3.56 -29.68
N ASN A 71 -27.53 -3.92 -30.01
CA ASN A 71 -28.39 -3.11 -30.85
C ASN A 71 -28.89 -1.85 -30.12
N LEU A 72 -28.94 -1.87 -28.78
CA LEU A 72 -29.18 -0.71 -27.91
C LEU A 72 -27.98 0.24 -27.86
N GLY A 73 -26.80 -0.14 -28.38
CA GLY A 73 -25.65 0.75 -28.54
C GLY A 73 -25.95 2.00 -29.38
N GLU A 74 -26.95 1.94 -30.27
CA GLU A 74 -27.47 3.10 -31.01
C GLU A 74 -28.50 3.92 -30.20
N ALA A 75 -29.04 3.39 -29.10
CA ALA A 75 -29.98 4.07 -28.21
C ALA A 75 -29.34 4.59 -26.91
N ILE A 76 -28.15 4.11 -26.54
CA ILE A 76 -27.37 4.55 -25.37
C ILE A 76 -26.88 6.01 -25.51
N GLU A 77 -26.85 6.58 -26.71
CA GLU A 77 -26.68 8.04 -26.91
C GLU A 77 -27.77 8.89 -26.22
N ALA A 78 -28.86 8.28 -25.70
CA ALA A 78 -30.00 9.00 -25.14
C ALA A 78 -30.27 8.79 -23.62
N ASP A 79 -29.46 8.02 -22.87
CA ASP A 79 -29.75 7.73 -21.44
C ASP A 79 -28.89 8.52 -20.44
N SER A 80 -29.41 9.65 -19.96
CA SER A 80 -28.73 10.59 -19.04
C SER A 80 -28.82 10.23 -17.55
N GLU A 81 -29.45 9.11 -17.17
CA GLU A 81 -29.72 8.77 -15.76
C GLU A 81 -29.06 7.47 -15.26
N GLY A 82 -28.26 6.77 -16.07
CA GLY A 82 -27.39 5.66 -15.60
C GLY A 82 -28.13 4.42 -15.04
N ARG A 83 -29.44 4.32 -15.23
CA ARG A 83 -30.29 3.27 -14.63
C ARG A 83 -30.02 1.88 -15.23
N ILE A 84 -29.48 1.84 -16.45
CA ILE A 84 -29.19 0.61 -17.19
C ILE A 84 -27.90 -0.07 -16.66
N ALA A 85 -26.91 0.69 -16.21
CA ALA A 85 -25.65 0.15 -15.68
C ALA A 85 -25.82 -0.54 -14.31
N SER A 86 -26.60 0.07 -13.41
CA SER A 86 -26.97 -0.51 -12.10
C SER A 86 -27.73 -1.83 -12.24
N ALA A 87 -28.74 -1.88 -13.11
CA ALA A 87 -29.52 -3.09 -13.33
C ALA A 87 -28.67 -4.23 -13.93
N THR A 88 -27.67 -3.90 -14.75
CA THR A 88 -26.75 -4.88 -15.37
C THR A 88 -25.75 -5.44 -14.35
N GLY A 89 -25.24 -4.61 -13.44
CA GLY A 89 -24.34 -5.02 -12.36
C GLY A 89 -24.99 -5.98 -11.36
N ASP A 90 -26.22 -5.69 -10.93
CA ASP A 90 -26.97 -6.53 -9.98
C ASP A 90 -27.31 -7.91 -10.58
N LEU A 91 -27.65 -7.96 -11.87
CA LEU A 91 -27.91 -9.20 -12.61
C LEU A 91 -26.64 -10.06 -12.78
N ILE A 92 -25.49 -9.44 -13.05
CA ILE A 92 -24.20 -10.15 -13.17
C ILE A 92 -23.76 -10.72 -11.81
N GLY A 93 -23.92 -9.95 -10.72
CA GLY A 93 -23.64 -10.41 -9.36
C GLY A 93 -24.48 -11.63 -8.95
N GLY A 94 -25.77 -11.63 -9.31
CA GLY A 94 -26.67 -12.76 -9.06
C GLY A 94 -26.31 -14.03 -9.84
N VAL A 95 -25.86 -13.89 -11.10
CA VAL A 95 -25.53 -15.02 -11.97
C VAL A 95 -24.19 -15.67 -11.62
N VAL A 96 -23.17 -14.88 -11.25
CA VAL A 96 -21.85 -15.38 -10.83
C VAL A 96 -21.94 -16.13 -9.48
N GLY A 97 -22.79 -15.66 -8.56
CA GLY A 97 -23.04 -16.32 -7.28
C GLY A 97 -23.74 -17.68 -7.41
N ALA A 98 -24.64 -17.84 -8.38
CA ALA A 98 -25.42 -19.07 -8.55
C ALA A 98 -24.68 -20.17 -9.34
N THR A 99 -23.78 -19.83 -10.27
CA THR A 99 -23.16 -20.80 -11.20
C THR A 99 -21.87 -21.45 -10.67
N GLY A 100 -21.11 -20.79 -9.80
CA GLY A 100 -19.85 -21.35 -9.27
C GLY A 100 -20.05 -22.46 -8.25
N ALA A 101 -21.01 -22.31 -7.33
CA ALA A 101 -21.22 -23.25 -6.22
C ALA A 101 -21.98 -24.53 -6.61
N GLY A 102 -22.80 -24.49 -7.67
CA GLY A 102 -23.61 -25.63 -8.11
C GLY A 102 -22.87 -26.62 -9.01
N ILE A 103 -22.02 -26.14 -9.93
CA ILE A 103 -21.39 -27.00 -10.95
C ILE A 103 -20.35 -27.95 -10.33
N ASP A 104 -19.58 -27.50 -9.34
CA ASP A 104 -18.59 -28.35 -8.64
C ASP A 104 -19.26 -29.37 -7.70
N ALA A 105 -20.47 -29.10 -7.21
CA ALA A 105 -21.19 -29.99 -6.31
C ALA A 105 -21.83 -31.21 -7.03
N ILE A 106 -22.10 -31.11 -8.34
CA ILE A 106 -22.89 -32.11 -9.09
C ILE A 106 -22.01 -33.02 -9.97
N ALA A 107 -20.75 -32.64 -10.24
CA ALA A 107 -19.82 -33.37 -11.12
C ALA A 107 -19.54 -34.85 -10.71
N GLY A 108 -19.85 -35.23 -9.46
CA GLY A 108 -19.70 -36.59 -8.94
C GLY A 108 -20.91 -37.51 -9.13
N VAL A 109 -22.07 -37.00 -9.56
CA VAL A 109 -23.36 -37.73 -9.54
C VAL A 109 -23.90 -38.01 -10.96
N VAL A 110 -23.26 -37.48 -12.00
CA VAL A 110 -23.80 -37.46 -13.38
C VAL A 110 -23.34 -38.68 -14.21
N PRO A 111 -24.24 -39.37 -14.95
CA PRO A 111 -23.90 -40.47 -15.86
C PRO A 111 -22.90 -40.06 -16.95
N GLU A 112 -22.06 -41.00 -17.41
CA GLU A 112 -20.99 -40.73 -18.39
C GLU A 112 -21.50 -40.15 -19.72
N GLU A 113 -22.74 -40.48 -20.07
CA GLU A 113 -23.45 -40.03 -21.28
C GLU A 113 -23.79 -38.52 -21.26
N ALA A 114 -23.97 -37.93 -20.08
CA ALA A 114 -24.30 -36.51 -19.89
C ALA A 114 -23.08 -35.62 -19.58
N ARG A 115 -21.90 -36.22 -19.36
CA ARG A 115 -20.64 -35.52 -19.05
C ARG A 115 -20.19 -34.56 -20.17
N GLY A 116 -20.48 -34.91 -21.43
CA GLY A 116 -20.19 -34.07 -22.58
C GLY A 116 -20.98 -32.74 -22.58
N ALA A 117 -22.26 -32.80 -22.22
CA ALA A 117 -23.11 -31.63 -22.09
C ALA A 117 -22.69 -30.76 -20.90
N LEU A 118 -22.31 -31.37 -19.78
CA LEU A 118 -21.83 -30.66 -18.59
C LEU A 118 -20.49 -29.94 -18.84
N ASN A 119 -19.56 -30.57 -19.55
CA ASN A 119 -18.30 -29.94 -19.96
C ASN A 119 -18.55 -28.78 -20.93
N THR A 120 -19.49 -28.95 -21.86
CA THR A 120 -19.90 -27.87 -22.78
C THR A 120 -20.53 -26.71 -22.02
N ALA A 121 -21.37 -26.97 -21.01
CA ALA A 121 -21.95 -25.95 -20.15
C ALA A 121 -20.89 -25.25 -19.28
N ALA A 122 -19.88 -25.97 -18.79
CA ALA A 122 -18.75 -25.39 -18.05
C ALA A 122 -17.82 -24.56 -18.95
N ASP A 123 -17.61 -24.97 -20.20
CA ASP A 123 -16.90 -24.19 -21.22
C ASP A 123 -17.68 -22.93 -21.60
N ILE A 124 -19.01 -23.02 -21.73
CA ILE A 124 -19.90 -21.88 -21.95
C ILE A 124 -19.90 -20.96 -20.73
N ALA A 125 -19.96 -21.48 -19.51
CA ALA A 125 -19.90 -20.67 -18.27
C ALA A 125 -18.53 -19.99 -18.11
N ARG A 126 -17.42 -20.68 -18.43
CA ARG A 126 -16.09 -20.06 -18.52
C ARG A 126 -16.03 -19.02 -19.64
N GLY A 127 -16.70 -19.27 -20.76
CA GLY A 127 -16.88 -18.34 -21.87
C GLY A 127 -17.71 -17.12 -21.50
N VAL A 128 -18.76 -17.28 -20.68
CA VAL A 128 -19.63 -16.22 -20.16
C VAL A 128 -18.93 -15.45 -19.05
N ALA A 129 -18.13 -16.09 -18.18
CA ALA A 129 -17.26 -15.42 -17.23
C ALA A 129 -16.08 -14.70 -17.91
N GLY A 130 -15.61 -15.24 -19.04
CA GLY A 130 -14.68 -14.58 -19.96
C GLY A 130 -15.32 -13.38 -20.66
N ALA A 131 -16.56 -13.53 -21.11
CA ALA A 131 -17.36 -12.46 -21.72
C ALA A 131 -17.79 -11.43 -20.68
N ALA A 132 -18.06 -11.80 -19.43
CA ALA A 132 -18.36 -10.90 -18.32
C ALA A 132 -17.12 -10.14 -17.89
N ARG A 133 -15.94 -10.79 -17.81
CA ARG A 133 -14.65 -10.10 -17.68
C ARG A 133 -14.38 -9.18 -18.86
N SER A 134 -14.69 -9.60 -20.09
CA SER A 134 -14.61 -8.75 -21.28
C SER A 134 -15.63 -7.62 -21.23
N THR A 135 -16.82 -7.84 -20.68
CA THR A 135 -17.88 -6.82 -20.56
C THR A 135 -17.54 -5.85 -19.44
N GLN A 136 -16.89 -6.30 -18.36
CA GLN A 136 -16.38 -5.47 -17.28
C GLN A 136 -15.11 -4.72 -17.70
N GLN A 137 -14.29 -5.31 -18.57
CA GLN A 137 -13.22 -4.63 -19.30
C GLN A 137 -13.78 -3.64 -20.33
N VAL A 138 -14.92 -3.94 -20.98
CA VAL A 138 -15.58 -3.05 -21.93
C VAL A 138 -16.36 -1.96 -21.21
N VAL A 139 -16.96 -2.22 -20.04
CA VAL A 139 -17.56 -1.22 -19.15
C VAL A 139 -16.45 -0.36 -18.57
N SER A 140 -15.34 -0.93 -18.09
CA SER A 140 -14.15 -0.17 -17.70
C SER A 140 -13.52 0.59 -18.87
N ALA A 141 -13.60 0.07 -20.09
CA ALA A 141 -13.15 0.75 -21.31
C ALA A 141 -14.13 1.83 -21.80
N ILE A 142 -15.43 1.68 -21.52
CA ILE A 142 -16.48 2.66 -21.82
C ILE A 142 -16.47 3.74 -20.75
N GLU A 143 -16.28 3.40 -19.48
CA GLU A 143 -15.97 4.33 -18.38
C GLU A 143 -14.67 5.07 -18.73
N HIS A 144 -13.59 4.38 -19.12
CA HIS A 144 -12.38 5.02 -19.67
C HIS A 144 -12.64 5.87 -20.92
N ALA A 145 -13.55 5.48 -21.80
CA ALA A 145 -13.84 6.22 -23.04
C ALA A 145 -14.73 7.44 -22.79
N ILE A 146 -15.63 7.38 -21.81
CA ILE A 146 -16.43 8.50 -21.29
C ILE A 146 -15.50 9.46 -20.55
N ASP A 147 -14.63 8.92 -19.71
CA ASP A 147 -13.56 9.62 -19.00
C ASP A 147 -12.49 10.20 -19.93
N ALA A 148 -12.31 9.64 -21.13
CA ALA A 148 -11.42 10.15 -22.17
C ALA A 148 -12.09 11.20 -23.08
N ALA A 149 -13.42 11.27 -23.10
CA ALA A 149 -14.21 12.21 -23.89
C ALA A 149 -14.37 13.58 -23.18
N GLU A 150 -14.34 13.60 -21.85
CA GLU A 150 -14.24 14.81 -21.03
C GLU A 150 -12.75 14.97 -20.61
N GLY A 151 -12.13 16.14 -20.77
CA GLY A 151 -10.69 16.33 -20.45
C GLY A 151 -10.32 15.93 -19.00
N PRO A 152 -9.03 15.87 -18.62
CA PRO A 152 -8.62 15.19 -17.38
C PRO A 152 -9.37 15.73 -16.15
N GLN A 153 -10.30 14.93 -15.64
CA GLN A 153 -11.01 15.18 -14.40
C GLN A 153 -10.18 14.59 -13.26
N LEU A 154 -10.00 15.37 -12.21
CA LEU A 154 -9.54 14.86 -10.93
C LEU A 154 -10.61 13.92 -10.39
N VAL A 155 -10.25 12.66 -10.14
CA VAL A 155 -11.20 11.63 -9.71
C VAL A 155 -10.92 11.26 -8.26
N PHE A 156 -11.95 11.37 -7.43
CA PHE A 156 -11.97 10.81 -6.09
C PHE A 156 -12.90 9.60 -6.06
N ARG A 157 -12.39 8.44 -5.65
CA ARG A 157 -13.18 7.21 -5.49
C ARG A 157 -13.11 6.74 -4.05
N THR A 158 -14.21 6.22 -3.54
CA THR A 158 -14.29 5.63 -2.19
C THR A 158 -15.21 4.41 -2.24
N ARG A 159 -15.03 3.50 -1.28
CA ARG A 159 -15.96 2.38 -1.07
C ARG A 159 -17.12 2.72 -0.13
N ALA A 160 -17.11 3.91 0.47
CA ALA A 160 -18.23 4.38 1.28
C ALA A 160 -19.49 4.56 0.42
N ASP A 161 -20.66 4.26 0.98
CA ASP A 161 -21.93 4.49 0.30
C ASP A 161 -22.26 5.99 0.34
N LEU A 162 -22.06 6.66 -0.79
CA LEU A 162 -22.35 8.08 -0.97
C LEU A 162 -23.84 8.33 -1.34
N GLY A 163 -24.67 7.29 -1.34
CA GLY A 163 -26.04 7.35 -1.85
C GLY A 163 -26.08 7.63 -3.35
N SER A 164 -27.03 8.47 -3.79
CA SER A 164 -27.26 8.75 -5.22
C SER A 164 -26.39 9.88 -5.80
N HIS A 165 -25.50 10.50 -5.03
CA HIS A 165 -24.78 11.70 -5.45
C HIS A 165 -23.26 11.55 -5.29
N PRO A 166 -22.48 11.60 -6.40
CA PRO A 166 -21.04 11.48 -6.33
C PRO A 166 -20.37 12.75 -5.79
N LEU A 167 -19.25 12.57 -5.09
CA LEU A 167 -18.34 13.65 -4.72
C LEU A 167 -17.50 14.06 -5.93
N ARG A 168 -17.55 15.34 -6.31
CA ARG A 168 -16.75 15.87 -7.41
C ARG A 168 -15.48 16.52 -6.86
N ALA A 169 -14.32 15.97 -7.19
CA ALA A 169 -13.05 16.57 -6.81
C ALA A 169 -12.76 17.79 -7.69
N ARG A 170 -12.48 18.92 -7.05
CA ARG A 170 -12.21 20.22 -7.71
C ARG A 170 -10.72 20.56 -7.72
N GLY A 171 -9.98 20.09 -6.73
CA GLY A 171 -8.54 20.23 -6.66
C GLY A 171 -7.96 19.41 -5.52
N ALA A 172 -6.66 19.15 -5.59
CA ALA A 172 -5.93 18.50 -4.52
C ALA A 172 -4.53 19.09 -4.38
N HIS A 173 -4.08 19.17 -3.13
CA HIS A 173 -2.69 19.45 -2.78
C HIS A 173 -2.13 18.26 -2.02
N GLY A 174 -1.04 17.69 -2.51
CA GLY A 174 -0.42 16.49 -1.97
C GLY A 174 1.01 16.73 -1.52
N ARG A 175 1.44 16.05 -0.45
CA ARG A 175 2.85 15.94 -0.08
C ARG A 175 3.22 14.50 0.16
N ARG A 176 4.37 14.10 -0.35
CA ARG A 176 4.96 12.78 -0.12
C ARG A 176 6.42 12.94 0.26
N ALA A 177 6.93 12.03 1.08
CA ALA A 177 8.35 11.98 1.40
C ALA A 177 8.80 10.52 1.62
N LEU A 178 10.07 10.24 1.30
CA LEU A 178 10.70 9.00 1.73
C LEU A 178 10.67 8.93 3.25
N SER A 179 10.32 7.76 3.78
CA SER A 179 10.18 7.50 5.22
C SER A 179 9.27 8.51 5.94
N GLY A 180 8.24 8.99 5.24
CA GLY A 180 7.19 9.85 5.77
C GLY A 180 5.82 9.34 5.33
N LEU A 181 4.78 9.73 6.07
CA LEU A 181 3.40 9.47 5.65
C LEU A 181 3.02 10.55 4.63
N TYR A 182 2.47 10.15 3.49
CA TYR A 182 1.95 11.12 2.55
C TYR A 182 0.62 11.70 3.03
N GLU A 183 0.29 12.90 2.58
CA GLU A 183 -0.95 13.59 2.93
C GLU A 183 -1.46 14.34 1.69
N PHE A 184 -2.72 14.12 1.34
CA PHE A 184 -3.41 14.82 0.26
C PHE A 184 -4.65 15.52 0.81
N SER A 185 -4.68 16.85 0.68
CA SER A 185 -5.86 17.67 0.94
C SER A 185 -6.66 17.78 -0.34
N ILE A 186 -7.84 17.16 -0.39
CA ILE A 186 -8.69 17.07 -1.56
C ILE A 186 -9.91 17.95 -1.33
N HIS A 187 -10.09 18.92 -2.22
CA HIS A 187 -11.28 19.76 -2.24
C HIS A 187 -12.38 19.07 -3.05
N VAL A 188 -13.50 18.75 -2.40
CA VAL A 188 -14.64 18.09 -3.04
C VAL A 188 -15.92 18.91 -2.91
N GLU A 189 -16.74 18.80 -3.94
CA GLU A 189 -18.07 19.38 -4.02
C GLU A 189 -19.13 18.27 -3.91
N TYR A 190 -20.12 18.51 -3.06
CA TYR A 190 -21.32 17.70 -2.95
C TYR A 190 -22.53 18.49 -3.46
N GLY A 191 -23.22 17.91 -4.45
CA GLY A 191 -24.28 18.59 -5.19
C GLY A 191 -25.64 18.62 -4.49
N GLU A 192 -25.83 17.84 -3.42
CA GLU A 192 -27.11 17.69 -2.73
C GLU A 192 -27.32 18.68 -1.58
N ASP A 193 -28.59 18.92 -1.28
CA ASP A 193 -29.02 19.82 -0.21
C ASP A 193 -28.80 19.23 1.17
N GLY A 194 -28.26 20.02 2.09
CA GLY A 194 -28.03 19.60 3.48
C GLY A 194 -26.61 19.11 3.77
N GLY A 195 -25.83 18.79 2.73
CA GLY A 195 -24.51 18.20 2.89
C GLY A 195 -24.59 16.68 3.08
N LEU A 196 -23.44 16.05 3.34
CA LEU A 196 -23.35 14.65 3.70
C LEU A 196 -23.91 14.41 5.11
N ASP A 197 -24.68 13.33 5.25
CA ASP A 197 -25.18 12.85 6.55
C ASP A 197 -24.03 12.33 7.43
N ASP A 198 -24.21 12.39 8.76
CA ASP A 198 -23.20 11.96 9.74
C ASP A 198 -22.76 10.50 9.55
N ASP A 199 -23.70 9.60 9.22
CA ASP A 199 -23.39 8.18 8.96
C ASP A 199 -22.50 8.02 7.72
N VAL A 200 -22.71 8.82 6.67
CA VAL A 200 -21.88 8.82 5.45
C VAL A 200 -20.48 9.37 5.76
N LEU A 201 -20.39 10.39 6.62
CA LEU A 201 -19.10 10.92 7.08
C LEU A 201 -18.30 9.87 7.87
N ASP A 202 -18.95 9.12 8.76
CA ASP A 202 -18.32 8.03 9.52
C ASP A 202 -17.90 6.86 8.61
N ASP A 203 -18.72 6.52 7.61
CA ASP A 203 -18.37 5.50 6.61
C ASP A 203 -17.19 5.92 5.74
N LEU A 204 -17.11 7.21 5.37
CA LEU A 204 -15.99 7.78 4.63
C LEU A 204 -14.66 7.70 5.41
N LEU A 205 -14.68 7.89 6.72
CA LEU A 205 -13.49 7.74 7.58
C LEU A 205 -13.05 6.26 7.74
N THR A 206 -13.98 5.32 7.57
CA THR A 206 -13.73 3.90 7.78
C THR A 206 -13.14 3.22 6.53
N HIS A 207 -13.65 3.57 5.35
CA HIS A 207 -13.32 2.92 4.10
C HIS A 207 -12.05 3.46 3.42
N SER A 208 -11.50 2.66 2.50
CA SER A 208 -10.39 3.07 1.65
C SER A 208 -10.86 4.09 0.61
N ALA A 209 -10.02 5.09 0.36
CA ALA A 209 -10.24 6.12 -0.64
C ALA A 209 -9.08 6.15 -1.65
N GLN A 210 -9.38 6.64 -2.84
CA GLN A 210 -8.47 6.73 -3.96
C GLN A 210 -8.57 8.12 -4.60
N LEU A 211 -7.41 8.70 -4.92
CA LEU A 211 -7.28 9.91 -5.70
C LEU A 211 -6.54 9.59 -6.99
N GLY A 212 -7.03 10.07 -8.13
CA GLY A 212 -6.36 9.87 -9.42
C GLY A 212 -6.68 10.97 -10.42
N LEU A 213 -5.92 11.00 -11.51
CA LEU A 213 -6.15 11.91 -12.65
C LEU A 213 -6.48 11.08 -13.88
N ASN A 214 -7.60 11.37 -14.53
CA ASN A 214 -8.02 10.60 -15.71
C ASN A 214 -7.23 11.01 -16.98
N ARG A 215 -6.23 10.22 -17.39
CA ARG A 215 -5.76 10.00 -18.79
C ARG A 215 -4.40 9.29 -18.84
N ASP A 216 -4.32 8.34 -19.77
CA ASP A 216 -3.12 7.74 -20.36
C ASP A 216 -2.27 8.77 -21.12
N THR A 217 -0.99 8.93 -20.74
CA THR A 217 0.18 9.22 -21.62
C THR A 217 1.43 9.70 -20.85
N LEU A 218 1.32 10.03 -19.55
CA LEU A 218 2.44 10.56 -18.76
C LEU A 218 2.55 9.91 -17.36
N GLY A 219 2.24 8.60 -17.26
CA GLY A 219 2.39 7.79 -16.05
C GLY A 219 1.14 7.67 -15.14
N ALA A 220 1.11 6.59 -14.35
CA ALA A 220 0.04 6.31 -13.39
C ALA A 220 0.28 7.08 -12.07
N GLY A 221 -0.60 8.03 -11.76
CA GLY A 221 -0.52 8.90 -10.58
C GLY A 221 -1.59 8.61 -9.51
N GLU A 222 -2.11 7.39 -9.45
CA GLU A 222 -3.14 7.04 -8.47
C GLU A 222 -2.57 6.96 -7.05
N VAL A 223 -3.38 7.37 -6.07
CA VAL A 223 -3.04 7.39 -4.65
C VAL A 223 -4.11 6.64 -3.88
N TYR A 224 -3.74 5.58 -3.18
CA TYR A 224 -4.66 4.75 -2.40
C TYR A 224 -4.39 4.92 -0.91
N GLY A 225 -5.40 5.31 -0.13
CA GLY A 225 -5.24 5.52 1.31
C GLY A 225 -6.54 5.40 2.09
N ALA A 226 -6.58 6.06 3.25
CA ALA A 226 -7.74 6.24 4.10
C ALA A 226 -7.90 7.73 4.44
N LEU A 227 -9.11 8.16 4.81
CA LEU A 227 -9.34 9.52 5.25
C LEU A 227 -9.00 9.67 6.74
N SER A 228 -8.24 10.69 7.09
CA SER A 228 -7.91 11.05 8.48
C SER A 228 -8.79 12.18 9.02
N ARG A 229 -9.28 13.05 8.14
CA ARG A 229 -10.06 14.23 8.50
C ARG A 229 -10.99 14.62 7.35
N ILE A 230 -12.19 15.10 7.71
CA ILE A 230 -13.17 15.68 6.81
C ILE A 230 -13.58 17.04 7.40
N ASP A 231 -13.31 18.12 6.67
CA ASP A 231 -13.67 19.47 7.08
C ASP A 231 -14.78 20.00 6.16
N MET A 232 -15.96 20.27 6.70
CA MET A 232 -17.02 20.97 5.97
C MET A 232 -16.69 22.47 5.89
N ARG A 233 -16.58 23.03 4.69
CA ARG A 233 -16.33 24.47 4.52
C ARG A 233 -17.56 25.29 4.88
N GLY A 234 -17.32 26.51 5.36
CA GLY A 234 -18.39 27.47 5.64
C GLY A 234 -19.21 27.81 4.40
N MET A 235 -20.54 27.74 4.52
CA MET A 235 -21.45 28.06 3.42
C MET A 235 -21.48 29.58 3.16
N THR A 236 -21.16 30.01 1.94
CA THR A 236 -21.31 31.41 1.50
C THR A 236 -22.57 31.63 0.65
N GLY A 237 -23.31 30.56 0.33
CA GLY A 237 -24.54 30.59 -0.46
C GLY A 237 -25.30 29.25 -0.44
N PRO A 238 -26.48 29.16 -1.07
CA PRO A 238 -27.41 28.03 -0.91
C PRO A 238 -27.08 26.75 -1.69
N ARG A 239 -25.88 26.63 -2.29
CA ARG A 239 -25.32 25.43 -2.96
C ARG A 239 -24.10 25.84 -3.80
N PRO A 240 -23.16 24.92 -4.10
CA PRO A 240 -23.02 23.57 -3.56
C PRO A 240 -22.28 23.54 -2.21
N THR A 241 -22.35 22.42 -1.48
CA THR A 241 -21.62 22.23 -0.22
C THR A 241 -20.22 21.72 -0.53
N HIS A 242 -19.22 22.26 0.16
CA HIS A 242 -17.82 21.94 -0.11
C HIS A 242 -17.17 21.31 1.12
N TYR A 243 -16.34 20.30 0.88
CA TYR A 243 -15.55 19.62 1.90
C TYR A 243 -14.07 19.62 1.54
N ASP A 244 -13.22 19.60 2.56
CA ASP A 244 -11.81 19.28 2.43
C ASP A 244 -11.56 17.92 3.08
N LEU A 245 -11.15 16.93 2.27
CA LEU A 245 -10.85 15.58 2.72
C LEU A 245 -9.33 15.43 2.85
N THR A 246 -8.86 14.90 3.97
CA THR A 246 -7.42 14.62 4.18
C THR A 246 -7.14 13.14 4.00
N LEU A 247 -6.62 12.76 2.83
CA LEU A 247 -6.22 11.39 2.47
C LEU A 247 -4.78 11.11 2.94
N VAL A 248 -4.59 10.00 3.64
CA VAL A 248 -3.32 9.54 4.22
C VAL A 248 -3.13 8.04 3.98
N PRO A 249 -1.92 7.48 4.09
CA PRO A 249 -1.74 6.03 4.07
C PRO A 249 -2.48 5.37 5.24
N LYS A 250 -2.94 4.13 5.05
CA LYS A 250 -3.44 3.24 6.10
C LYS A 250 -2.44 3.13 7.25
N LEU A 251 -1.14 3.19 6.96
CA LEU A 251 -0.07 3.19 7.98
C LEU A 251 -0.25 4.33 9.01
N TRP A 252 -0.88 5.45 8.64
CA TRP A 252 -1.18 6.56 9.55
C TRP A 252 -2.04 6.13 10.76
N ARG A 253 -2.87 5.08 10.64
CA ARG A 253 -3.69 4.58 11.75
C ARG A 253 -2.84 4.18 12.97
N LEU A 254 -1.57 3.79 12.78
CA LEU A 254 -0.64 3.46 13.86
C LEU A 254 -0.23 4.69 14.70
N THR A 255 -0.51 5.91 14.24
CA THR A 255 -0.32 7.14 15.04
C THR A 255 -1.41 7.31 16.09
N LEU A 256 -2.55 6.64 15.94
CA LEU A 256 -3.69 6.72 16.86
C LEU A 256 -3.58 5.76 18.04
N THR A 257 -2.68 4.76 17.95
CA THR A 257 -2.49 3.75 18.99
C THR A 257 -1.21 4.00 19.77
N ARG A 258 -1.33 4.20 21.08
CA ARG A 258 -0.20 4.38 22.01
C ARG A 258 -0.16 3.22 22.99
N ARG A 259 1.00 2.57 23.12
CA ARG A 259 1.15 1.34 23.89
C ARG A 259 2.50 1.24 24.59
N THR A 260 2.58 0.33 25.56
CA THR A 260 3.83 -0.10 26.17
C THR A 260 3.93 -1.62 26.06
N ARG A 261 5.00 -2.11 25.43
CA ARG A 261 5.17 -3.54 25.09
C ARG A 261 6.62 -3.96 25.12
N VAL A 262 6.82 -5.25 25.35
CA VAL A 262 8.13 -5.87 25.42
C VAL A 262 8.28 -6.90 24.30
N TYR A 263 9.40 -6.83 23.59
CA TYR A 263 9.82 -7.79 22.57
C TYR A 263 11.16 -8.39 23.01
N GLN A 264 11.27 -9.72 22.99
CA GLN A 264 12.46 -10.45 23.44
C GLN A 264 13.02 -11.29 22.30
N ASP A 265 14.35 -11.39 22.24
CA ASP A 265 15.08 -12.25 21.29
C ASP A 265 14.69 -12.05 19.82
N MET A 266 14.39 -10.79 19.46
CA MET A 266 14.06 -10.36 18.09
C MET A 266 14.98 -9.22 17.67
N SER A 267 15.35 -9.19 16.39
CA SER A 267 15.94 -8.02 15.76
C SER A 267 14.92 -6.89 15.67
N HIS A 268 15.40 -5.65 15.56
CA HIS A 268 14.49 -4.51 15.39
C HIS A 268 13.63 -4.63 14.13
N LEU A 269 14.15 -5.21 13.04
CA LEU A 269 13.37 -5.43 11.81
C LEU A 269 12.24 -6.44 12.04
N GLU A 270 12.53 -7.57 12.70
CA GLU A 270 11.49 -8.56 13.06
C GLU A 270 10.41 -7.93 13.96
N VAL A 271 10.80 -7.06 14.89
CA VAL A 271 9.85 -6.32 15.73
C VAL A 271 8.95 -5.40 14.90
N VAL A 272 9.53 -4.67 13.93
CA VAL A 272 8.76 -3.80 13.03
C VAL A 272 7.77 -4.62 12.22
N LEU A 273 8.20 -5.73 11.62
CA LEU A 273 7.33 -6.61 10.84
C LEU A 273 6.20 -7.22 11.68
N GLU A 274 6.49 -7.61 12.93
CA GLU A 274 5.46 -8.12 13.85
C GLU A 274 4.43 -7.05 14.23
N VAL A 275 4.86 -5.81 14.48
CA VAL A 275 3.93 -4.68 14.74
C VAL A 275 3.05 -4.42 13.53
N LEU A 276 3.62 -4.39 12.32
CA LEU A 276 2.86 -4.20 11.07
C LEU A 276 1.83 -5.33 10.87
N ARG A 277 2.24 -6.59 11.07
CA ARG A 277 1.36 -7.76 10.97
C ARG A 277 0.18 -7.70 11.94
N GLN A 278 0.39 -7.23 13.17
CA GLN A 278 -0.69 -7.06 14.15
C GLN A 278 -1.76 -6.05 13.72
N HIS A 279 -1.43 -5.13 12.82
CA HIS A 279 -2.34 -4.14 12.24
C HIS A 279 -2.88 -4.53 10.86
N GLY A 280 -2.67 -5.78 10.43
CA GLY A 280 -3.19 -6.30 9.15
C GLY A 280 -2.30 -6.02 7.94
N PHE A 281 -1.05 -5.62 8.15
CA PHE A 281 -0.07 -5.48 7.06
C PHE A 281 0.71 -6.80 6.88
N ASP A 282 0.18 -7.69 6.05
CA ASP A 282 0.82 -8.98 5.75
C ASP A 282 2.01 -8.86 4.79
N SER A 283 3.09 -9.62 5.07
CA SER A 283 4.27 -9.72 4.20
C SER A 283 3.93 -10.34 2.85
N GLY A 284 4.46 -9.76 1.77
CA GLY A 284 4.21 -10.19 0.39
C GLY A 284 2.86 -9.75 -0.19
N THR A 285 2.04 -9.03 0.59
CA THR A 285 0.81 -8.39 0.11
C THR A 285 0.85 -6.89 0.37
N HIS A 286 1.17 -6.50 1.60
CA HIS A 286 1.20 -5.09 2.01
C HIS A 286 2.61 -4.61 2.37
N VAL A 287 3.54 -5.53 2.67
CA VAL A 287 4.91 -5.20 3.04
C VAL A 287 5.88 -6.02 2.21
N PHE A 288 6.81 -5.34 1.54
CA PHE A 288 7.89 -5.93 0.75
C PHE A 288 9.23 -5.54 1.38
N ASP A 289 10.00 -6.54 1.79
CA ASP A 289 11.31 -6.37 2.41
C ASP A 289 12.41 -6.57 1.37
N HIS A 290 13.10 -5.48 1.04
CA HIS A 290 14.26 -5.42 0.15
C HIS A 290 15.54 -5.01 0.90
N THR A 291 15.59 -5.26 2.21
CA THR A 291 16.82 -5.04 2.98
C THR A 291 17.90 -6.07 2.61
N GLU A 292 19.14 -5.61 2.46
CA GLU A 292 20.28 -6.47 2.13
C GLU A 292 21.13 -6.80 3.37
N GLU A 293 21.06 -5.97 4.41
CA GLU A 293 21.85 -6.12 5.62
C GLU A 293 21.24 -7.10 6.63
N THR A 294 22.10 -7.64 7.51
CA THR A 294 21.65 -8.48 8.62
C THR A 294 21.62 -7.67 9.91
N TYR A 295 20.46 -7.62 10.55
CA TYR A 295 20.25 -6.85 11.78
C TYR A 295 20.48 -7.70 13.04
N PRO A 296 21.19 -7.17 14.05
CA PRO A 296 21.47 -7.94 15.26
C PRO A 296 20.20 -8.20 16.07
N THR A 297 20.00 -9.44 16.49
CA THR A 297 18.97 -9.82 17.46
C THR A 297 19.20 -9.09 18.79
N ARG A 298 18.14 -8.51 19.35
CA ARG A 298 18.16 -7.85 20.65
C ARG A 298 17.57 -8.78 21.70
N GLU A 299 18.28 -8.91 22.82
CA GLU A 299 17.78 -9.64 23.99
C GLU A 299 16.48 -9.01 24.53
N TYR A 300 16.30 -7.70 24.35
CA TYR A 300 15.19 -6.95 24.94
C TYR A 300 14.99 -5.61 24.25
N THR A 301 13.81 -5.42 23.67
CA THR A 301 13.36 -4.17 23.04
C THR A 301 12.03 -3.78 23.67
N VAL A 302 11.91 -2.52 24.09
CA VAL A 302 10.69 -2.00 24.71
C VAL A 302 10.14 -0.88 23.84
N GLN A 303 8.85 -0.97 23.53
CA GLN A 303 8.03 0.15 23.14
C GLN A 303 7.53 0.78 24.45
N TYR A 304 7.86 2.03 24.75
CA TYR A 304 7.50 2.65 26.03
C TYR A 304 6.78 3.97 25.81
N ASP A 305 5.49 3.99 26.17
CA ASP A 305 4.64 5.18 26.11
C ASP A 305 4.77 5.96 24.79
N GLU A 306 4.80 5.25 23.66
CA GLU A 306 4.97 5.81 22.33
C GLU A 306 3.94 5.20 21.36
N THR A 307 3.65 5.90 20.27
CA THR A 307 2.72 5.37 19.26
C THR A 307 3.34 4.19 18.53
N ASP A 308 2.52 3.30 17.98
CA ASP A 308 3.03 2.18 17.18
C ASP A 308 3.83 2.69 15.97
N PHE A 309 3.42 3.84 15.39
CA PHE A 309 4.12 4.49 14.29
C PHE A 309 5.48 5.08 14.71
N ASP A 310 5.54 5.80 15.83
CA ASP A 310 6.79 6.37 16.34
C ASP A 310 7.81 5.28 16.68
N PHE A 311 7.31 4.18 17.27
CA PHE A 311 8.12 3.01 17.60
C PHE A 311 8.78 2.39 16.37
N ILE A 312 8.00 2.05 15.33
CA ILE A 312 8.59 1.48 14.11
C ILE A 312 9.50 2.48 13.42
N SER A 313 9.13 3.76 13.37
CA SER A 313 9.88 4.80 12.68
C SER A 313 11.26 5.01 13.31
N ARG A 314 11.36 5.04 14.65
CA ARG A 314 12.67 5.18 15.32
C ARG A 314 13.54 3.94 15.16
N LEU A 315 12.95 2.74 15.11
CA LEU A 315 13.69 1.49 14.93
C LEU A 315 14.26 1.38 13.51
N LEU A 316 13.46 1.69 12.50
CA LEU A 316 13.88 1.78 11.10
C LEU A 316 14.99 2.83 10.93
N ALA A 317 14.77 4.05 11.44
CA ALA A 317 15.75 5.12 11.33
C ALA A 317 17.05 4.86 12.13
N HIS A 318 16.97 4.11 13.23
CA HIS A 318 18.16 3.70 13.97
C HIS A 318 19.11 2.89 13.10
N HIS A 319 18.57 1.95 12.31
CA HIS A 319 19.30 1.06 11.40
C HIS A 319 19.45 1.61 9.98
N GLY A 320 18.98 2.82 9.71
CA GLY A 320 19.10 3.43 8.38
C GLY A 320 18.20 2.80 7.31
N ILE A 321 17.21 2.02 7.74
CA ILE A 321 16.18 1.41 6.89
C ILE A 321 15.18 2.50 6.54
N HIS A 322 15.01 2.77 5.26
CA HIS A 322 13.98 3.68 4.78
C HIS A 322 12.77 2.87 4.31
N TYR A 323 11.63 3.55 4.23
CA TYR A 323 10.44 3.01 3.61
C TYR A 323 9.83 3.98 2.60
N HIS A 324 9.11 3.43 1.64
CA HIS A 324 8.30 4.18 0.69
C HIS A 324 7.03 3.39 0.33
N PHE A 325 6.11 4.06 -0.38
CA PHE A 325 4.84 3.47 -0.76
C PHE A 325 4.80 3.25 -2.26
N ASN A 326 4.57 2.00 -2.66
CA ASN A 326 4.16 1.67 -4.03
C ASN A 326 2.63 1.66 -4.10
N GLN A 327 2.10 2.28 -5.15
CA GLN A 327 0.66 2.39 -5.38
C GLN A 327 0.26 1.31 -6.38
N ASP A 328 -0.06 0.12 -5.88
CA ASP A 328 -0.54 -0.98 -6.71
C ASP A 328 -2.06 -0.83 -6.95
N PRO A 329 -2.59 -1.36 -8.07
CA PRO A 329 -4.03 -1.31 -8.32
C PRO A 329 -4.84 -1.91 -7.15
N GLY A 330 -5.59 -1.05 -6.46
CA GLY A 330 -6.46 -1.42 -5.34
C GLY A 330 -5.84 -1.44 -3.94
N THR A 331 -4.53 -1.24 -3.78
CA THR A 331 -3.91 -1.05 -2.45
C THR A 331 -2.55 -0.36 -2.52
N GLU A 332 -2.21 0.35 -1.44
CA GLU A 332 -0.82 0.74 -1.20
C GLU A 332 -0.01 -0.41 -0.59
N ALA A 333 1.26 -0.49 -0.96
CA ALA A 333 2.24 -1.41 -0.42
C ALA A 333 3.44 -0.65 0.17
N ILE A 334 3.91 -1.10 1.33
CA ILE A 334 5.07 -0.55 2.04
C ILE A 334 6.32 -1.32 1.59
N VAL A 335 7.29 -0.61 1.03
CA VAL A 335 8.58 -1.16 0.64
C VAL A 335 9.62 -0.75 1.68
N LEU A 336 10.27 -1.72 2.34
CA LEU A 336 11.37 -1.51 3.27
C LEU A 336 12.71 -1.77 2.55
N ALA A 337 13.67 -0.87 2.66
CA ALA A 337 14.99 -1.05 2.06
C ALA A 337 16.08 -0.28 2.81
N ASP A 338 17.34 -0.71 2.65
CA ASP A 338 18.53 -0.12 3.27
C ASP A 338 19.58 0.33 2.24
N ARG A 339 19.34 0.10 0.95
CA ARG A 339 20.24 0.49 -0.14
C ARG A 339 19.46 1.10 -1.30
N ASN A 340 20.14 1.94 -2.08
CA ASN A 340 19.52 2.60 -3.24
C ASN A 340 19.21 1.63 -4.38
N ALA A 341 19.70 0.37 -4.33
CA ALA A 341 19.43 -0.65 -5.34
C ALA A 341 17.97 -1.10 -5.40
N ALA A 342 17.22 -0.89 -4.31
CA ALA A 342 15.79 -1.19 -4.24
C ALA A 342 14.90 -0.14 -4.94
N PHE A 343 15.46 1.00 -5.36
CA PHE A 343 14.69 2.05 -6.02
C PHE A 343 14.52 1.79 -7.52
N GLU A 344 13.30 1.99 -8.00
CA GLU A 344 12.93 1.85 -9.40
C GLU A 344 13.00 3.19 -10.14
N PRO A 345 13.22 3.20 -11.46
CA PRO A 345 13.12 4.43 -12.23
C PRO A 345 11.70 4.99 -12.19
N VAL A 346 11.55 6.30 -12.43
CA VAL A 346 10.23 6.90 -12.66
C VAL A 346 9.55 6.17 -13.81
N ALA A 347 8.30 5.75 -13.59
CA ALA A 347 7.53 4.94 -14.53
C ALA A 347 7.57 5.54 -15.93
N GLU A 348 7.97 4.72 -16.92
CA GLU A 348 8.06 5.06 -18.35
C GLU A 348 9.07 6.16 -18.71
N HIS A 349 9.79 6.73 -17.73
CA HIS A 349 10.62 7.92 -17.89
C HIS A 349 11.93 7.84 -17.08
N GLU A 350 12.84 6.95 -17.50
CA GLU A 350 14.19 6.87 -16.93
C GLU A 350 15.00 8.17 -17.10
N ARG A 351 14.72 8.93 -18.18
CA ARG A 351 15.42 10.15 -18.55
C ARG A 351 14.46 11.31 -18.66
N LEU A 352 14.82 12.42 -18.03
CA LEU A 352 14.08 13.68 -18.08
C LEU A 352 14.96 14.79 -18.65
N HIS A 353 14.39 15.60 -19.54
CA HIS A 353 15.09 16.73 -20.12
C HIS A 353 14.86 18.01 -19.32
N PHE A 354 15.93 18.75 -19.08
CA PHE A 354 15.86 20.07 -18.47
C PHE A 354 15.45 21.12 -19.50
N HIS A 355 14.43 21.89 -19.19
CA HIS A 355 14.01 23.05 -19.96
C HIS A 355 13.94 24.30 -19.07
N PRO A 356 14.46 25.46 -19.52
CA PRO A 356 14.50 26.67 -18.70
C PRO A 356 13.15 27.37 -18.55
N HIS A 357 12.13 27.01 -19.34
CA HIS A 357 10.82 27.65 -19.37
C HIS A 357 9.69 26.65 -19.12
N GLU A 358 8.58 27.14 -18.57
CA GLU A 358 7.35 26.38 -18.29
C GLU A 358 6.58 26.01 -19.59
N PHE A 359 6.59 26.87 -20.63
CA PHE A 359 5.87 26.67 -21.93
C PHE A 359 6.52 27.43 -23.13
N PRO A 360 6.35 27.01 -24.42
CA PRO A 360 6.19 25.65 -24.97
C PRO A 360 7.10 25.32 -26.19
N ALA A 361 7.15 24.02 -26.56
CA ALA A 361 6.76 23.55 -27.89
C ALA A 361 5.87 22.29 -27.73
N ASP A 362 4.94 22.09 -28.67
CA ASP A 362 3.75 21.21 -28.66
C ASP A 362 3.97 19.67 -28.49
N ASP A 363 5.00 19.21 -27.78
CA ASP A 363 5.44 17.80 -27.82
C ASP A 363 4.91 16.90 -26.68
N ASN A 364 4.19 17.44 -25.68
CA ASN A 364 3.72 16.68 -24.52
C ASN A 364 4.86 15.92 -23.78
N GLU A 365 6.13 16.30 -23.99
CA GLU A 365 7.28 15.61 -23.42
C GLU A 365 7.47 15.97 -21.93
N PRO A 366 7.73 14.98 -21.07
CA PRO A 366 8.03 15.22 -19.67
C PRO A 366 9.32 16.02 -19.51
N ARG A 367 9.25 17.13 -18.77
CA ARG A 367 10.38 18.05 -18.56
C ARG A 367 10.55 18.44 -17.11
N VAL A 368 11.77 18.83 -16.78
CA VAL A 368 12.14 19.43 -15.49
C VAL A 368 12.54 20.88 -15.73
N TRP A 369 11.98 21.81 -14.96
CA TRP A 369 12.38 23.21 -14.96
C TRP A 369 12.64 23.71 -13.54
N ASN A 370 13.20 24.91 -13.43
CA ASN A 370 13.50 25.57 -12.15
C ASN A 370 14.27 24.69 -11.15
N LEU A 371 15.27 23.94 -11.66
CA LEU A 371 16.10 23.07 -10.85
C LEU A 371 17.08 23.90 -10.01
N ARG A 372 16.85 23.92 -8.70
CA ARG A 372 17.61 24.68 -7.70
C ARG A 372 18.46 23.72 -6.89
N ARG A 373 19.70 24.11 -6.61
CA ARG A 373 20.61 23.37 -5.73
C ARG A 373 20.77 24.09 -4.41
N ARG A 374 20.57 23.38 -3.31
CA ARG A 374 20.87 23.83 -1.94
C ARG A 374 22.07 23.05 -1.41
N ARG A 375 23.06 23.77 -0.88
CA ARG A 375 24.15 23.20 -0.09
C ARG A 375 24.14 23.78 1.32
N ALA A 376 24.26 22.93 2.32
CA ALA A 376 24.30 23.31 3.73
C ALA A 376 25.59 22.81 4.39
N ALA A 377 26.18 23.62 5.26
CA ALA A 377 27.26 23.17 6.14
C ALA A 377 26.70 22.16 7.15
N ARG A 378 27.45 21.08 7.39
CA ARG A 378 27.09 19.98 8.30
C ARG A 378 28.27 19.64 9.21
N SER A 379 28.03 18.76 10.17
CA SER A 379 29.11 18.21 10.98
C SER A 379 30.12 17.48 10.11
N ARG A 380 31.41 17.57 10.45
CA ARG A 380 32.50 16.87 9.73
C ARG A 380 32.30 15.36 9.79
N GLY A 381 31.81 14.86 10.91
CA GLY A 381 31.56 13.45 11.12
C GLY A 381 30.85 13.18 12.43
N VAL A 382 30.85 11.91 12.81
CA VAL A 382 30.19 11.39 14.01
C VAL A 382 31.17 10.58 14.84
N VAL A 383 30.95 10.56 16.15
CA VAL A 383 31.65 9.72 17.12
C VAL A 383 30.58 9.06 18.00
N LEU A 384 30.53 7.73 17.98
CA LEU A 384 29.63 6.94 18.79
C LEU A 384 30.41 6.29 19.93
N ARG A 385 29.83 6.28 21.13
CA ARG A 385 30.41 5.67 22.33
C ARG A 385 29.38 4.86 23.08
N ASP A 386 29.81 3.75 23.67
CA ASP A 386 28.95 2.94 24.54
C ASP A 386 29.76 2.22 25.63
N TYR A 387 29.05 1.48 26.47
CA TYR A 387 29.60 0.65 27.52
C TYR A 387 28.94 -0.73 27.54
N ASN A 388 29.75 -1.76 27.34
CA ASN A 388 29.32 -3.15 27.49
C ASN A 388 29.89 -3.74 28.79
N TRP A 389 29.00 -4.05 29.73
CA TRP A 389 29.39 -4.62 31.02
C TRP A 389 29.97 -6.03 30.93
N ARG A 390 29.74 -6.76 29.82
CA ARG A 390 30.33 -8.08 29.59
C ARG A 390 31.82 -7.97 29.23
N THR A 391 32.22 -6.84 28.68
CA THR A 391 33.60 -6.50 28.30
C THR A 391 33.98 -5.11 28.86
N PRO A 392 33.96 -4.92 30.19
CA PRO A 392 33.95 -3.60 30.83
C PRO A 392 35.24 -2.80 30.63
N HIS A 393 36.34 -3.45 30.26
CA HIS A 393 37.63 -2.81 29.97
C HIS A 393 37.85 -2.54 28.47
N HIS A 394 36.93 -2.97 27.61
CA HIS A 394 36.97 -2.70 26.17
C HIS A 394 36.18 -1.41 25.88
N PRO A 395 36.83 -0.30 25.51
CA PRO A 395 36.15 0.93 25.21
C PRO A 395 35.43 0.81 23.86
N LEU A 396 34.09 0.76 23.90
CA LEU A 396 33.28 0.79 22.70
C LEU A 396 33.25 2.21 22.13
N ARG A 397 33.94 2.41 21.00
CA ARG A 397 34.01 3.68 20.28
C ARG A 397 34.10 3.45 18.78
N ALA A 398 33.19 4.08 18.03
CA ALA A 398 33.22 4.14 16.58
C ALA A 398 33.20 5.59 16.11
N ALA A 399 33.79 5.88 14.95
CA ALA A 399 33.78 7.21 14.38
C ALA A 399 33.83 7.12 12.86
N GLU A 400 33.14 8.04 12.19
CA GLU A 400 33.09 8.09 10.73
C GLU A 400 33.02 9.56 10.26
N GLU A 401 33.77 9.91 9.22
CA GLU A 401 33.75 11.24 8.61
C GLU A 401 32.71 11.33 7.48
N ALA A 402 31.89 12.38 7.49
CA ALA A 402 30.87 12.65 6.48
C ALA A 402 31.32 13.68 5.44
N ASP A 403 32.04 14.74 5.86
CA ASP A 403 32.51 15.84 5.00
C ASP A 403 33.83 16.43 5.49
N GLU A 404 34.94 15.99 4.90
CA GLU A 404 36.28 16.46 5.28
C GLU A 404 36.55 17.92 4.88
N ARG A 405 35.84 18.44 3.86
CA ARG A 405 36.18 19.71 3.20
C ARG A 405 35.48 20.91 3.82
N SER A 406 34.16 20.84 4.00
CA SER A 406 33.36 21.94 4.55
C SER A 406 32.70 21.62 5.88
N GLY A 407 32.86 20.40 6.38
CA GLY A 407 32.25 19.97 7.63
C GLY A 407 32.98 20.57 8.84
N TYR A 408 32.22 20.91 9.88
CA TYR A 408 32.75 21.48 11.11
C TYR A 408 32.39 20.64 12.34
N GLY A 409 33.39 20.30 13.16
CA GLY A 409 33.18 19.56 14.40
C GLY A 409 32.66 18.14 14.20
N PHE A 410 32.43 17.44 15.32
CA PHE A 410 31.89 16.07 15.33
C PHE A 410 30.64 16.01 16.19
N LEU A 411 29.65 15.22 15.78
CA LEU A 411 28.54 14.83 16.65
C LEU A 411 29.01 13.68 17.55
N ASP A 412 29.03 13.91 18.86
CA ASP A 412 29.43 12.91 19.86
C ASP A 412 28.16 12.35 20.53
N GLU A 413 27.85 11.09 20.26
CA GLU A 413 26.67 10.39 20.78
C GLU A 413 27.09 9.26 21.72
N PHE A 414 26.57 9.28 22.95
CA PHE A 414 26.72 8.20 23.91
C PHE A 414 25.41 7.44 24.08
N GLY A 415 25.46 6.11 24.09
CA GLY A 415 24.27 5.26 24.27
C GLY A 415 23.55 4.94 22.97
N ALA A 416 24.30 4.72 21.88
CA ALA A 416 23.76 4.21 20.63
C ALA A 416 23.41 2.70 20.69
N HIS A 417 23.67 2.04 21.82
CA HIS A 417 23.34 0.66 22.16
C HIS A 417 23.94 -0.40 21.23
N PHE A 418 25.15 -0.18 20.73
CA PHE A 418 25.90 -1.20 19.99
C PHE A 418 26.68 -2.13 20.93
N ARG A 419 26.72 -3.42 20.59
CA ARG A 419 27.29 -4.49 21.43
C ARG A 419 28.81 -4.62 21.28
N ASP A 420 29.30 -4.41 20.06
CA ASP A 420 30.67 -4.67 19.62
C ASP A 420 31.13 -3.64 18.58
N ASP A 421 32.43 -3.63 18.28
CA ASP A 421 33.04 -2.62 17.41
C ASP A 421 32.50 -2.69 15.97
N ALA A 422 32.11 -3.87 15.50
CA ALA A 422 31.57 -4.07 14.16
C ALA A 422 30.20 -3.38 14.02
N GLU A 423 29.30 -3.62 14.98
CA GLU A 423 28.02 -2.93 15.03
C GLU A 423 28.19 -1.41 15.19
N GLY A 424 29.14 -0.98 16.03
CA GLY A 424 29.47 0.44 16.20
C GLY A 424 29.92 1.10 14.89
N ALA A 425 30.75 0.42 14.10
CA ALA A 425 31.19 0.89 12.79
C ALA A 425 30.02 1.03 11.81
N THR A 426 29.13 0.03 11.73
CA THR A 426 27.92 0.10 10.89
C THR A 426 27.04 1.30 11.25
N LEU A 427 26.76 1.49 12.55
CA LEU A 427 25.97 2.64 12.99
C LEU A 427 26.66 3.97 12.70
N ALA A 428 27.99 4.07 12.88
CA ALA A 428 28.73 5.29 12.56
C ALA A 428 28.63 5.64 11.06
N THR A 429 28.74 4.63 10.18
CA THR A 429 28.52 4.78 8.74
C THR A 429 27.13 5.29 8.42
N ILE A 430 26.08 4.67 8.98
CA ILE A 430 24.68 5.10 8.79
C ILE A 430 24.50 6.57 9.22
N ARG A 431 25.07 6.98 10.35
CA ARG A 431 24.95 8.37 10.83
C ARG A 431 25.72 9.35 9.95
N ALA A 432 26.89 8.97 9.44
CA ALA A 432 27.64 9.81 8.49
C ALA A 432 26.94 9.94 7.14
N GLU A 433 26.34 8.86 6.62
CA GLU A 433 25.52 8.88 5.40
C GLU A 433 24.30 9.80 5.54
N ALA A 434 23.61 9.77 6.69
CA ALA A 434 22.51 10.71 6.97
C ALA A 434 22.96 12.19 6.89
N LEU A 435 24.16 12.51 7.39
CA LEU A 435 24.72 13.86 7.23
C LEU A 435 25.00 14.24 5.77
N ARG A 436 25.37 13.27 4.92
CA ARG A 436 25.61 13.49 3.49
C ARG A 436 24.31 13.79 2.74
N VAL A 437 23.20 13.12 3.09
CA VAL A 437 21.85 13.41 2.54
C VAL A 437 21.46 14.87 2.79
N GLU A 438 21.65 15.37 4.01
CA GLU A 438 21.27 16.74 4.36
C GLU A 438 22.21 17.84 3.83
N ARG A 439 23.35 17.46 3.27
CA ARG A 439 24.38 18.39 2.80
C ARG A 439 24.00 19.04 1.48
N GLU A 440 23.50 18.24 0.54
CA GLU A 440 23.24 18.68 -0.82
C GLU A 440 21.90 18.13 -1.31
N THR A 441 20.98 19.05 -1.61
CA THR A 441 19.63 18.74 -2.07
C THR A 441 19.31 19.56 -3.30
N PHE A 442 18.46 19.00 -4.16
CA PHE A 442 18.00 19.62 -5.39
C PHE A 442 16.48 19.72 -5.36
N THR A 443 15.94 20.84 -5.80
CA THR A 443 14.50 21.06 -5.88
C THR A 443 14.16 21.50 -7.29
N GLY A 444 13.30 20.75 -7.99
CA GLY A 444 12.88 21.04 -9.35
C GLY A 444 11.36 20.95 -9.49
N ILE A 445 10.84 21.43 -10.61
CA ILE A 445 9.41 21.37 -10.93
C ILE A 445 9.24 20.53 -12.20
N THR A 446 8.20 19.71 -12.24
CA THR A 446 7.83 18.90 -13.39
C THR A 446 6.30 18.81 -13.54
N SER A 447 5.85 18.55 -14.76
CA SER A 447 4.45 18.21 -15.09
C SER A 447 4.22 16.70 -15.20
N LEU A 448 5.24 15.88 -14.93
CA LEU A 448 5.15 14.42 -15.06
C LEU A 448 4.40 13.78 -13.87
N ARG A 449 3.40 12.97 -14.20
CA ARG A 449 2.51 12.28 -13.24
C ARG A 449 3.09 10.89 -12.94
N GLY A 450 3.88 10.77 -11.88
CA GLY A 450 4.58 9.52 -11.57
C GLY A 450 5.93 9.73 -10.90
N VAL A 451 6.39 10.98 -10.83
CA VAL A 451 7.50 11.36 -9.95
C VAL A 451 7.02 11.22 -8.52
N GLN A 452 7.49 10.19 -7.83
CA GLN A 452 7.16 9.89 -6.44
C GLN A 452 8.42 9.62 -5.62
N PRO A 453 8.39 9.82 -4.29
CA PRO A 453 9.53 9.48 -3.44
C PRO A 453 9.86 7.99 -3.53
N GLY A 454 11.14 7.67 -3.72
CA GLY A 454 11.59 6.30 -3.98
C GLY A 454 11.78 5.98 -5.45
N ALA A 455 11.43 6.89 -6.37
CA ALA A 455 11.79 6.78 -7.77
C ALA A 455 13.09 7.53 -8.08
N TRP A 456 13.84 7.07 -9.09
CA TRP A 456 15.00 7.78 -9.62
C TRP A 456 14.85 8.15 -11.09
N PHE A 457 15.56 9.18 -11.53
CA PHE A 457 15.63 9.57 -12.94
C PHE A 457 17.01 10.15 -13.29
N GLU A 458 17.39 10.09 -14.56
CA GLU A 458 18.58 10.74 -15.12
C GLU A 458 18.19 12.08 -15.76
N LEU A 459 18.85 13.17 -15.36
CA LEU A 459 18.61 14.49 -15.96
C LEU A 459 19.58 14.74 -17.12
N GLU A 460 19.05 15.21 -18.25
CA GLU A 460 19.84 15.61 -19.41
C GLU A 460 19.50 17.05 -19.86
N GLY A 461 20.42 17.70 -20.58
CA GLY A 461 20.17 19.00 -21.23
C GLY A 461 20.31 20.23 -20.32
N HIS A 462 20.75 20.08 -19.07
CA HIS A 462 21.00 21.23 -18.19
C HIS A 462 22.29 21.97 -18.61
N PRO A 463 22.30 23.32 -18.67
CA PRO A 463 23.47 24.10 -19.09
C PRO A 463 24.73 23.90 -18.23
N ASN A 464 24.53 23.59 -16.95
CA ASN A 464 25.61 23.17 -16.05
C ASN A 464 25.80 21.65 -16.14
N PRO A 465 26.97 21.14 -16.58
CA PRO A 465 27.22 19.70 -16.71
C PRO A 465 27.12 18.94 -15.38
N ASP A 466 27.46 19.56 -14.24
CA ASP A 466 27.37 18.93 -12.91
C ASP A 466 25.93 18.52 -12.53
N PHE A 467 24.93 19.08 -13.21
CA PHE A 467 23.52 18.80 -12.92
C PHE A 467 22.99 17.64 -13.78
N ASN A 468 23.69 17.26 -14.85
CA ASN A 468 23.29 16.15 -15.72
C ASN A 468 23.78 14.82 -15.10
N GLN A 469 23.00 14.30 -14.16
CA GLN A 469 23.31 13.10 -13.38
C GLN A 469 22.01 12.38 -12.97
N ARG A 470 22.15 11.23 -12.31
CA ARG A 470 21.02 10.51 -11.70
C ARG A 470 20.62 11.12 -10.37
N TYR A 471 19.33 11.28 -10.17
CA TYR A 471 18.71 11.82 -8.96
C TYR A 471 17.76 10.80 -8.34
N LEU A 472 17.80 10.67 -7.02
CA LEU A 472 16.79 9.98 -6.22
C LEU A 472 15.79 11.00 -5.69
N VAL A 473 14.51 10.82 -5.97
CA VAL A 473 13.43 11.65 -5.43
C VAL A 473 13.18 11.26 -3.98
N ILE A 474 13.33 12.22 -3.07
CA ILE A 474 13.15 12.03 -1.62
C ILE A 474 11.87 12.68 -1.09
N GLY A 475 11.23 13.54 -1.87
CA GLY A 475 9.97 14.18 -1.52
C GLY A 475 9.30 14.86 -2.71
N THR A 476 7.97 14.98 -2.67
CA THR A 476 7.16 15.66 -3.68
C THR A 476 6.10 16.53 -3.02
N SER A 477 5.78 17.64 -3.68
CA SER A 477 4.64 18.50 -3.39
C SER A 477 3.87 18.65 -4.70
N GLU A 478 2.65 18.17 -4.73
CA GLU A 478 1.83 18.03 -5.93
C GLU A 478 0.62 18.96 -5.82
N ASP A 479 0.39 19.74 -6.85
CA ASP A 479 -0.79 20.60 -6.99
C ASP A 479 -1.55 20.20 -8.25
N MET A 480 -2.84 19.91 -8.10
CA MET A 480 -3.70 19.49 -9.19
C MET A 480 -5.10 20.07 -9.08
N ASP A 481 -5.70 20.38 -10.24
CA ASP A 481 -7.08 20.86 -10.34
C ASP A 481 -7.89 20.08 -11.39
N ASP A 482 -9.19 20.33 -11.42
CA ASP A 482 -10.12 19.79 -12.41
C ASP A 482 -10.02 20.47 -13.80
N GLY A 483 -9.15 21.48 -13.93
CA GLY A 483 -8.97 22.32 -15.11
C GLY A 483 -7.73 22.00 -15.96
N HIS A 484 -7.12 20.82 -15.75
CA HIS A 484 -5.95 20.30 -16.46
C HIS A 484 -4.58 20.81 -15.96
N HIS A 485 -4.53 21.46 -14.80
CA HIS A 485 -3.27 21.80 -14.16
C HIS A 485 -2.77 20.65 -13.30
N TYR A 486 -1.54 20.22 -13.55
CA TYR A 486 -0.78 19.37 -12.64
C TYR A 486 0.65 19.89 -12.58
N THR A 487 1.12 20.17 -11.38
CA THR A 487 2.51 20.51 -11.12
C THR A 487 3.04 19.70 -9.93
N CYS A 488 4.26 19.21 -10.06
CA CYS A 488 4.97 18.51 -9.00
C CYS A 488 6.30 19.22 -8.75
N GLU A 489 6.43 19.81 -7.56
CA GLU A 489 7.72 20.24 -7.03
C GLU A 489 8.36 19.07 -6.29
N PHE A 490 9.46 18.53 -6.82
CA PHE A 490 10.17 17.42 -6.22
C PHE A 490 11.43 17.91 -5.50
N THR A 491 11.81 17.21 -4.44
CA THR A 491 13.10 17.31 -3.77
C THR A 491 13.87 16.02 -4.00
N ALA A 492 15.13 16.13 -4.40
CA ALA A 492 15.99 15.02 -4.75
C ALA A 492 17.41 15.16 -4.21
N ILE A 493 18.12 14.05 -4.15
CA ILE A 493 19.57 13.96 -3.89
C ILE A 493 20.25 13.23 -5.05
N PRO A 494 21.57 13.42 -5.27
CA PRO A 494 22.30 12.59 -6.23
C PRO A 494 22.14 11.11 -5.89
N PHE A 495 21.86 10.27 -6.89
CA PHE A 495 21.56 8.84 -6.68
C PHE A 495 22.72 8.07 -6.02
N GLU A 496 23.96 8.54 -6.15
CA GLU A 496 25.12 7.94 -5.49
C GLU A 496 25.15 8.15 -3.98
N VAL A 497 24.41 9.14 -3.46
CA VAL A 497 24.28 9.36 -2.02
C VAL A 497 23.27 8.34 -1.48
N THR A 498 23.73 7.43 -0.63
CA THR A 498 22.84 6.47 0.04
C THR A 498 21.85 7.20 0.94
N TYR A 499 20.56 7.02 0.67
CA TYR A 499 19.53 7.66 1.46
C TYR A 499 19.44 7.02 2.85
N ARG A 500 19.41 7.87 3.89
CA ARG A 500 19.13 7.48 5.27
C ARG A 500 17.98 8.32 5.80
N PRO A 501 16.97 7.69 6.41
CA PRO A 501 15.84 8.42 6.98
C PRO A 501 16.30 9.34 8.12
N PRO A 502 15.65 10.50 8.29
CA PRO A 502 15.95 11.38 9.40
C PRO A 502 15.49 10.76 10.73
N ARG A 503 16.29 10.93 11.79
CA ARG A 503 15.93 10.50 13.17
C ARG A 503 15.08 11.57 13.85
N THR A 504 13.83 11.71 13.43
CA THR A 504 12.89 12.71 13.97
C THR A 504 12.27 12.30 15.30
N VAL A 505 12.04 11.00 15.49
CA VAL A 505 11.44 10.44 16.71
C VAL A 505 12.53 10.26 17.78
N PRO A 506 12.44 10.92 18.94
CA PRO A 506 13.39 10.73 20.03
C PRO A 506 13.21 9.37 20.70
N TRP A 507 14.28 8.83 21.28
CA TRP A 507 14.18 7.61 22.09
C TRP A 507 13.34 7.88 23.35
N PRO A 508 12.37 7.01 23.69
CA PRO A 508 11.56 7.17 24.89
C PRO A 508 12.42 7.09 26.15
N ARG A 509 11.99 7.79 27.20
CA ARG A 509 12.70 7.84 28.48
C ARG A 509 11.73 7.51 29.61
N ILE A 510 12.20 6.66 30.52
CA ILE A 510 11.56 6.44 31.80
C ILE A 510 12.20 7.42 32.78
N GLU A 511 11.43 8.41 33.20
CA GLU A 511 11.87 9.35 34.24
C GLU A 511 11.74 8.67 35.61
N GLY A 512 12.88 8.37 36.24
CA GLY A 512 12.93 7.76 37.57
C GLY A 512 13.09 6.23 37.56
N LEU A 513 12.38 5.57 38.47
CA LEU A 513 12.46 4.13 38.70
C LEU A 513 11.06 3.51 38.50
N ILE A 514 11.03 2.29 37.97
CA ILE A 514 9.83 1.46 37.89
C ILE A 514 10.03 0.29 38.86
N ASN A 515 9.00 0.02 39.66
CA ASN A 515 9.00 -1.16 40.53
C ASN A 515 8.84 -2.44 39.71
N GLY A 516 9.51 -3.51 40.14
CA GLY A 516 9.36 -4.83 39.54
C GLY A 516 9.09 -5.89 40.59
N ILE A 517 8.54 -7.04 40.17
CA ILE A 517 8.37 -8.20 41.06
C ILE A 517 9.31 -9.30 40.58
N VAL A 518 10.16 -9.83 41.47
CA VAL A 518 11.09 -10.92 41.13
C VAL A 518 10.33 -12.14 40.59
N ASP A 519 10.68 -12.54 39.38
CA ASP A 519 10.09 -13.65 38.63
C ASP A 519 11.01 -14.88 38.65
N GLY A 520 10.44 -16.07 38.50
CA GLY A 520 11.20 -17.33 38.51
C GLY A 520 10.35 -18.57 38.25
N ASP A 521 11.02 -19.70 38.03
CA ASP A 521 10.36 -21.01 37.92
C ASP A 521 9.83 -21.46 39.30
N GLY A 522 8.52 -21.54 39.46
CA GLY A 522 7.84 -21.96 40.70
C GLY A 522 6.72 -21.03 41.14
N ASP A 523 6.07 -21.34 42.27
CA ASP A 523 5.11 -20.42 42.90
C ASP A 523 5.80 -19.49 43.91
N ASN A 524 5.10 -18.46 44.40
CA ASN A 524 5.60 -17.55 45.44
C ASN A 524 5.90 -18.23 46.79
N ARG A 525 5.74 -19.55 46.91
CA ARG A 525 6.11 -20.36 48.08
C ARG A 525 7.43 -21.11 47.88
N SER A 526 7.98 -21.08 46.66
CA SER A 526 9.30 -21.64 46.36
C SER A 526 10.39 -20.90 47.13
N THR A 527 11.21 -21.66 47.87
CA THR A 527 12.40 -21.14 48.55
C THR A 527 13.60 -20.97 47.62
N ALA A 528 13.47 -21.38 46.35
CA ALA A 528 14.53 -21.25 45.36
C ALA A 528 14.75 -19.77 45.00
N THR A 529 16.02 -19.36 44.93
CA THR A 529 16.39 -18.04 44.44
C THR A 529 16.47 -18.11 42.91
N PRO A 530 15.68 -17.34 42.15
CA PRO A 530 15.69 -17.35 40.69
C PRO A 530 16.83 -16.47 40.16
N ILE A 531 18.06 -16.87 40.45
CA ILE A 531 19.28 -16.14 40.13
C ILE A 531 20.14 -16.93 39.15
N ASP A 532 20.77 -16.24 38.20
CA ASP A 532 21.72 -16.86 37.29
C ASP A 532 23.17 -16.90 37.84
N ASP A 533 24.08 -17.44 37.06
CA ASP A 533 25.52 -17.56 37.36
C ASP A 533 26.21 -16.20 37.55
N GLN A 534 25.57 -15.10 37.15
CA GLN A 534 26.07 -13.73 37.24
C GLN A 534 25.35 -12.88 38.28
N GLY A 535 24.46 -13.48 39.08
CA GLY A 535 23.78 -12.78 40.16
C GLY A 535 22.59 -11.92 39.72
N ARG A 536 22.07 -12.14 38.50
CA ARG A 536 20.98 -11.37 37.89
C ARG A 536 19.63 -12.02 38.18
N TYR A 537 18.57 -11.24 38.04
CA TYR A 537 17.18 -11.66 38.29
C TYR A 537 16.31 -11.37 37.08
N ARG A 538 15.23 -12.12 36.92
CA ARG A 538 14.11 -11.74 36.05
C ARG A 538 13.05 -11.03 36.89
N VAL A 539 12.36 -10.07 36.30
CA VAL A 539 11.34 -9.27 36.99
C VAL A 539 10.11 -9.12 36.11
N VAL A 540 8.93 -9.26 36.71
CA VAL A 540 7.67 -8.82 36.11
C VAL A 540 7.60 -7.31 36.23
N ILE A 541 7.50 -6.62 35.10
CA ILE A 541 7.35 -5.16 35.05
C ILE A 541 5.86 -4.84 34.89
N PRO A 542 5.29 -3.86 35.64
CA PRO A 542 3.85 -3.62 35.68
C PRO A 542 3.17 -3.33 34.34
N TYR A 543 3.91 -2.82 33.35
CA TYR A 543 3.37 -2.48 32.03
C TYR A 543 3.42 -3.63 31.02
N ASP A 544 4.08 -4.75 31.34
CA ASP A 544 4.26 -5.83 30.38
C ASP A 544 2.99 -6.68 30.30
N GLU A 545 2.11 -6.32 29.36
CA GLU A 545 0.83 -7.00 29.11
C GLU A 545 1.01 -8.49 28.73
N ALA A 546 2.16 -8.86 28.17
CA ALA A 546 2.47 -10.20 27.69
C ALA A 546 3.25 -11.05 28.71
N ALA A 547 3.54 -10.51 29.90
CA ALA A 547 4.33 -11.19 30.92
C ALA A 547 3.63 -12.47 31.40
N ALA A 548 3.96 -13.60 30.76
CA ALA A 548 3.64 -14.92 31.26
C ALA A 548 4.48 -15.18 32.52
N ALA A 549 3.84 -15.17 33.68
CA ALA A 549 4.46 -15.59 34.94
C ALA A 549 5.11 -16.98 34.79
N GLY A 550 6.25 -17.19 35.44
CA GLY A 550 7.03 -18.43 35.30
C GLY A 550 8.43 -18.19 34.79
N GLY A 551 9.08 -17.12 35.26
CA GLY A 551 10.48 -16.84 35.02
C GLY A 551 10.79 -16.36 33.60
N ARG A 552 9.85 -15.80 32.84
CA ARG A 552 10.07 -15.34 31.45
C ARG A 552 9.59 -13.91 31.18
N ALA A 553 9.15 -13.19 32.21
CA ALA A 553 8.60 -11.85 32.07
C ALA A 553 9.63 -10.78 31.64
N SER A 554 10.92 -10.99 31.89
CA SER A 554 11.95 -10.07 31.43
C SER A 554 13.25 -10.76 31.05
N ARG A 555 14.14 -10.00 30.41
CA ARG A 555 15.57 -10.33 30.37
C ARG A 555 16.16 -10.41 31.79
N TRP A 556 17.35 -10.99 31.89
CA TRP A 556 18.15 -10.94 33.12
C TRP A 556 18.61 -9.51 33.44
N VAL A 557 18.17 -8.99 34.58
CA VAL A 557 18.49 -7.65 35.10
C VAL A 557 19.53 -7.75 36.21
N ARG A 558 20.56 -6.89 36.14
CA ARG A 558 21.60 -6.82 37.17
C ARG A 558 21.05 -6.13 38.42
N ARG A 559 21.25 -6.75 39.59
CA ARG A 559 20.90 -6.15 40.88
C ARG A 559 22.05 -5.30 41.41
N ALA A 560 21.77 -4.05 41.75
CA ALA A 560 22.71 -3.21 42.49
C ALA A 560 23.02 -3.83 43.86
N GLN A 561 24.30 -3.82 44.26
CA GLN A 561 24.77 -4.37 45.53
C GLN A 561 25.36 -3.25 46.38
N ALA A 562 25.24 -3.36 47.70
CA ALA A 562 25.90 -2.43 48.61
C ALA A 562 27.44 -2.53 48.58
N SER A 563 28.01 -3.68 48.17
CA SER A 563 29.45 -3.84 47.91
C SER A 563 29.68 -4.95 46.90
N ALA A 564 30.45 -4.67 45.83
CA ALA A 564 30.81 -5.63 44.78
C ALA A 564 32.26 -5.42 44.31
N GLY A 565 32.98 -6.51 44.05
CA GLY A 565 34.35 -6.53 43.52
C GLY A 565 34.71 -7.87 42.88
N ALA A 566 35.88 -7.95 42.24
CA ALA A 566 36.33 -9.19 41.60
C ALA A 566 36.59 -10.29 42.65
N GLY A 567 35.66 -11.26 42.76
CA GLY A 567 35.75 -12.38 43.68
C GLY A 567 35.39 -12.09 45.15
N TYR A 568 34.87 -10.90 45.46
CA TYR A 568 34.42 -10.53 46.82
C TYR A 568 33.26 -9.54 46.78
N GLY A 569 32.47 -9.49 47.86
CA GLY A 569 31.34 -8.58 47.98
C GLY A 569 30.29 -9.07 48.96
N MET A 570 29.18 -8.35 49.04
CA MET A 570 28.00 -8.79 49.78
C MET A 570 26.97 -9.38 48.81
N HIS A 571 26.39 -10.53 49.17
CA HIS A 571 25.33 -11.15 48.39
C HIS A 571 24.17 -11.58 49.29
N LEU A 572 23.04 -10.88 49.18
CA LEU A 572 21.78 -11.19 49.87
C LEU A 572 20.71 -11.56 48.84
N PRO A 573 20.45 -12.85 48.56
CA PRO A 573 19.54 -13.26 47.49
C PRO A 573 18.10 -12.74 47.66
N LEU A 574 17.38 -12.54 46.55
CA LEU A 574 15.96 -12.19 46.56
C LEU A 574 15.10 -13.42 46.22
N HIS A 575 13.94 -13.52 46.85
CA HIS A 575 12.99 -14.61 46.58
C HIS A 575 11.96 -14.20 45.52
N ILE A 576 11.35 -15.19 44.85
CA ILE A 576 10.22 -14.98 43.94
C ILE A 576 9.12 -14.18 44.67
N GLY A 577 8.53 -13.21 43.99
CA GLY A 577 7.49 -12.34 44.56
C GLY A 577 8.01 -11.15 45.37
N THR A 578 9.33 -10.99 45.52
CA THR A 578 9.91 -9.80 46.16
C THR A 578 9.75 -8.58 45.25
N GLU A 579 9.21 -7.48 45.76
CA GLU A 579 9.17 -6.19 45.05
C GLU A 579 10.55 -5.49 45.10
N VAL A 580 11.00 -4.94 43.98
CA VAL A 580 12.32 -4.32 43.78
C VAL A 580 12.25 -2.98 43.08
#